data_AF-A0A9E1RMF5-F1
#
_entry.id   AF-A0A9E1RMF5-F1
#
_cell.length_a   1.000
_cell.length_b   1.000
_cell.length_c   1.000
_cell.angle_alpha   90.00
_cell.angle_beta   90.00
_cell.angle_gamma   90.00
#
_symmetry.space_group_name_H-M   'P 1'
#
loop_
_entity.id
_entity.type
_entity.pdbx_description
1 polymer ?
#
loop_
_entity_poly.entity_id
_entity_poly.type
_entity_poly.pdbx_seq_one_letter_code
_entity_poly.pdbx_strand_id
1 'polypeptide(L)' 'MTERPVLTLKEAAEACQVSLKTIRRRRDKDDFPNSHRSATRAQSPWLIPVTDLIAAA' A
#
# COMPACT_ATOMS: atom_id res chain seq x y z
N MET A 1 -20.85 -6.54 -3.70
CA MET A 1 -19.93 -5.44 -4.10
C MET A 1 -18.74 -5.52 -3.15
N THR A 2 -17.64 -6.13 -3.57
CA THR A 2 -16.49 -6.35 -2.69
C THR A 2 -15.67 -5.06 -2.69
N GLU A 3 -15.92 -4.19 -1.71
CA GLU A 3 -15.08 -3.03 -1.44
C GLU A 3 -13.65 -3.54 -1.23
N ARG A 4 -12.78 -3.36 -2.23
CA ARG A 4 -11.40 -3.84 -2.15
C ARG A 4 -10.73 -3.04 -1.04
N PRO A 5 -10.29 -3.68 0.06
CA PRO A 5 -9.65 -2.94 1.13
C PRO A 5 -8.39 -2.26 0.60
N VAL A 6 -8.28 -0.96 0.86
CA VAL A 6 -7.11 -0.14 0.59
C VAL A 6 -6.41 0.13 1.91
N LEU A 7 -5.12 -0.17 1.96
CA LEU A 7 -4.31 -0.02 3.15
C LEU A 7 -3.33 1.14 2.97
N THR A 8 -3.06 1.87 4.04
CA THR A 8 -1.95 2.83 4.07
C THR A 8 -0.61 2.09 4.00
N LEU A 9 0.47 2.82 3.74
CA LEU A 9 1.83 2.25 3.77
C LEU A 9 2.14 1.51 5.09
N LYS A 10 1.61 2.00 6.22
CA LYS A 10 1.82 1.38 7.54
C LYS A 10 1.04 0.08 7.67
N GLU A 11 -0.25 0.11 7.36
CA GLU A 11 -1.09 -1.09 7.39
C GLU A 11 -0.60 -2.14 6.38
N ALA A 12 -0.15 -1.71 5.19
CA ALA A 12 0.48 -2.58 4.20
C ALA A 12 1.77 -3.23 4.71
N ALA A 13 2.60 -2.46 5.41
CA ALA A 13 3.83 -2.98 6.01
C ALA A 13 3.54 -4.03 7.08
N GLU A 14 2.56 -3.78 7.95
CA GLU A 14 2.10 -4.73 8.96
C GLU A 14 1.49 -6.00 8.33
N ALA A 15 0.61 -5.84 7.33
CA ALA A 15 -0.02 -6.96 6.63
C ALA A 15 0.98 -7.85 5.88
N CYS A 16 2.00 -7.25 5.25
CA CYS A 16 3.08 -7.99 4.59
C CYS A 16 4.19 -8.43 5.55
N GLN A 17 4.11 -8.09 6.85
CA GLN A 17 5.18 -8.28 7.84
C GLN A 17 6.55 -7.78 7.40
N VAL A 18 6.58 -6.65 6.67
CA VAL A 18 7.82 -6.00 6.23
C VAL A 18 7.96 -4.62 6.86
N SER A 19 9.14 -4.03 6.72
CA SER A 19 9.35 -2.64 7.16
C SER A 19 8.64 -1.64 6.25
N LEU A 20 8.23 -0.49 6.81
CA LEU A 20 7.69 0.64 6.03
C LEU A 20 8.66 1.09 4.92
N LYS A 21 9.97 0.98 5.17
CA LYS A 21 11.04 1.28 4.21
C LYS A 21 11.00 0.32 3.02
N THR A 22 10.69 -0.96 3.25
CA THR A 22 10.52 -1.96 2.19
C THR A 22 9.33 -1.61 1.31
N ILE A 23 8.17 -1.30 1.89
CA ILE A 23 6.98 -0.88 1.13
C ILE A 23 7.26 0.40 0.33
N ARG A 24 7.92 1.40 0.92
CA ARG A 24 8.34 2.62 0.19
C ARG A 24 9.25 2.28 -0.99
N ARG A 25 10.25 1.41 -0.80
CA ARG A 25 11.16 0.98 -1.88
C ARG A 25 10.42 0.23 -2.99
N ARG A 26 9.48 -0.65 -2.66
CA ARG A 26 8.65 -1.38 -3.62
C ARG A 26 7.77 -0.43 -4.42
N ARG A 27 7.12 0.52 -3.76
CA ARG A 27 6.36 1.58 -4.42
C ARG A 27 7.22 2.42 -5.35
N ASP A 28 8.41 2.83 -4.91
CA ASP A 28 9.34 3.61 -5.74
C ASP A 28 9.91 2.79 -6.93
N LYS A 29 9.72 1.46 -6.93
CA LYS A 29 10.01 0.54 -8.03
C LYS A 29 8.78 0.23 -8.91
N ASP A 30 7.65 0.89 -8.66
CA ASP A 30 6.37 0.62 -9.32
C ASP A 30 5.80 -0.80 -9.10
N ASP A 31 6.18 -1.50 -8.01
CA ASP A 31 5.57 -2.80 -7.64
C ASP A 31 4.07 -2.69 -7.28
N PHE A 32 3.56 -1.49 -7.03
CA PHE A 32 2.17 -1.24 -6.65
C PHE A 32 1.47 -0.33 -7.67
N PRO A 33 1.08 -0.88 -8.84
CA PRO A 33 0.55 -0.09 -9.96
C PRO A 33 -0.77 0.62 -9.63
N ASN A 34 -1.55 0.13 -8.67
CA ASN A 34 -2.81 0.75 -8.25
C ASN A 34 -2.66 1.60 -6.97
N SER A 35 -1.43 1.84 -6.52
CA SER A 35 -1.17 2.73 -5.40
C SER A 35 -1.49 4.17 -5.76
N HIS A 36 -2.22 4.88 -4.90
CA HIS A 36 -2.65 6.25 -5.17
C HIS A 36 -2.56 7.12 -3.93
N ARG A 37 -2.48 8.43 -4.13
CA ARG A 37 -2.50 9.41 -3.05
C ARG A 37 -3.95 9.77 -2.71
N SER A 38 -4.30 9.62 -1.44
CA SER A 38 -5.54 10.06 -0.84
C SER A 38 -5.33 11.38 -0.10
N ALA A 39 -6.12 12.38 -0.47
CA ALA A 39 -6.11 13.68 0.18
C ALA A 39 -6.77 13.65 1.57
N THR A 40 -7.58 12.63 1.87
CA THR A 40 -8.30 12.51 3.14
C THR A 40 -7.45 11.90 4.26
N ARG A 41 -6.41 11.12 3.95
CA ARG A 41 -5.49 10.57 4.96
C ARG A 41 -4.20 11.38 5.04
N ALA A 42 -4.28 12.55 5.69
CA ALA A 42 -3.16 13.49 5.83
C ALA A 42 -1.85 12.88 6.38
N GLN A 43 -1.93 11.86 7.26
CA GLN A 43 -0.73 11.22 7.84
C GLN A 43 -0.08 10.13 6.96
N SER A 44 -0.83 9.56 6.02
CA SER A 44 -0.30 8.59 5.05
C SER A 44 -1.06 8.78 3.76
N PRO A 45 -0.62 9.74 2.93
CA PRO A 45 -1.34 10.04 1.71
C PRO A 45 -1.36 8.83 0.79
N TRP A 46 -0.39 7.93 0.86
CA TRP A 46 -0.35 6.77 -0.03
C TRP A 46 -1.21 5.62 0.49
N LEU A 47 -2.15 5.22 -0.35
CA LEU A 47 -2.99 4.02 -0.21
C LEU A 47 -2.56 2.98 -1.25
N ILE A 48 -2.42 1.75 -0.81
CA ILE A 48 -2.09 0.58 -1.62
C ILE A 48 -3.26 -0.42 -1.51
N PRO A 49 -3.86 -0.84 -2.63
CA PRO A 49 -4.87 -1.89 -2.61
C PRO A 49 -4.29 -3.22 -2.12
N VAL A 50 -5.04 -3.96 -1.31
CA VAL A 50 -4.61 -5.29 -0.83
C VAL A 50 -4.29 -6.25 -1.98
N THR A 51 -4.96 -6.10 -3.13
CA THR A 51 -4.66 -6.91 -4.33
C THR A 51 -3.21 -6.76 -4.79
N ASP A 52 -2.66 -5.55 -4.75
CA ASP A 52 -1.27 -5.30 -5.13
C ASP A 52 -0.30 -5.82 -4.07
N LEU A 53 -0.70 -5.82 -2.79
CA LEU A 53 0.09 -6.41 -1.71
C LEU A 53 0.20 -7.92 -1.83
N ILE A 54 -0.89 -8.60 -2.21
CA ILE A 54 -0.91 -10.05 -2.45
C ILE A 54 -0.11 -10.40 -3.71
N ALA A 55 -0.22 -9.61 -4.78
CA ALA A 55 0.53 -9.83 -6.02
C ALA A 55 2.05 -9.65 -5.85
N ALA A 56 2.48 -8.85 -4.87
CA ALA A 56 3.89 -8.58 -4.57
C ALA A 56 4.48 -9.45 -3.43
N ALA A 57 3.73 -10.41 -2.89
CA ALA A 57 4.18 -11.35 -1.87
C ALA A 57 4.94 -12.53 -2.51
#